data_AF-A0A4S0RQZ7-F1
#
_entry.id   AF-A0A4S0RQZ7-F1
#
_cell.length_a   1.000
_cell.length_b   1.000
_cell.length_c   1.000
_cell.angle_alpha   90.00
_cell.angle_beta   90.00
_cell.angle_gamma   90.00
#
_symmetry.space_group_name_H-M   'P 1'
#
loop_
_entity.id
_entity.type
_entity.pdbx_description
1 polymer ?
#
loop_
_entity_poly.entity_id
_entity_poly.type
_entity_poly.pdbx_seq_one_letter_code
_entity_poly.pdbx_strand_id
1 'polypeptide(L)'
;PRHRKGRRRRRPGWPGSRRAGHRRAQPCWPQLDQEALVAALDSGRLSAAMIDVTDPEPLPSGHPFWSHPKIILTPHVASVTQPATAARAVIDNIKRHRAGLDPIGLVDRSRGY
;
A
#
# COMPACT_ATOMS: atom_id res chain seq x y z
N PRO A 1 -28.09 -47.65 6.26
CA PRO A 1 -26.66 -48.00 6.40
C PRO A 1 -25.78 -46.74 6.40
N ARG A 2 -24.89 -46.60 7.38
CA ARG A 2 -24.39 -45.33 7.94
C ARG A 2 -23.37 -44.59 7.05
N HIS A 3 -23.61 -43.31 6.79
CA HIS A 3 -22.61 -42.37 6.23
C HIS A 3 -21.54 -42.03 7.30
N ARG A 4 -20.28 -42.40 7.06
CA ARG A 4 -19.11 -41.96 7.85
C ARG A 4 -18.66 -40.57 7.38
N LYS A 5 -18.93 -39.52 8.16
CA LYS A 5 -18.29 -38.20 7.99
C LYS A 5 -16.81 -38.29 8.40
N GLY A 6 -15.91 -38.00 7.47
CA GLY A 6 -14.47 -37.92 7.71
C GLY A 6 -14.13 -36.78 8.70
N ARG A 7 -13.43 -37.11 9.79
CA ARG A 7 -12.90 -36.13 10.74
C ARG A 7 -11.84 -35.26 10.05
N ARG A 8 -12.13 -33.96 9.86
CA ARG A 8 -11.10 -32.97 9.51
C ARG A 8 -10.11 -32.87 10.68
N ARG A 9 -8.87 -33.30 10.46
CA ARG A 9 -7.77 -33.07 11.42
C ARG A 9 -7.50 -31.56 11.50
N ARG A 10 -7.61 -30.99 12.70
CA ARG A 10 -7.20 -29.60 12.97
C ARG A 10 -5.67 -29.53 12.86
N ARG A 11 -5.15 -28.60 12.04
CA ARG A 11 -3.73 -28.24 12.06
C ARG A 11 -3.43 -27.48 13.37
N PRO A 12 -2.31 -27.72 14.04
CA PRO A 12 -1.94 -26.96 15.24
C PRO A 12 -1.66 -25.50 14.83
N GLY A 13 -2.25 -24.57 15.59
CA GLY A 13 -2.11 -23.13 15.37
C GLY A 13 -0.71 -22.63 15.74
N TRP A 14 -0.25 -21.62 15.02
CA TRP A 14 0.99 -20.89 15.29
C TRP A 14 0.92 -20.22 16.69
N PRO A 15 1.88 -20.46 17.59
CA PRO A 15 1.88 -19.82 18.91
C PRO A 15 2.27 -18.35 18.73
N GLY A 16 1.30 -17.42 18.88
CA GLY A 16 1.57 -15.99 18.81
C GLY A 16 0.39 -15.07 18.48
N SER A 17 -0.81 -15.57 18.20
CA SER A 17 -1.97 -14.72 17.87
C SER A 17 -2.59 -14.06 19.12
N ARG A 18 -1.87 -13.11 19.71
CA ARG A 18 -2.52 -12.06 20.51
C ARG A 18 -3.42 -11.30 19.54
N ARG A 19 -4.72 -11.24 19.85
CA ARG A 19 -5.69 -10.40 19.14
C ARG A 19 -5.22 -8.96 19.28
N ALA A 20 -4.55 -8.44 18.27
CA ALA A 20 -4.30 -7.02 18.16
C ALA A 20 -5.68 -6.35 17.98
N GLY A 21 -6.08 -5.55 18.97
CA GLY A 21 -7.21 -4.65 18.82
C GLY A 21 -7.04 -3.85 17.53
N HIS A 22 -8.16 -3.57 16.86
CA HIS A 22 -8.21 -2.82 15.62
C HIS A 22 -7.67 -1.39 15.84
N ARG A 23 -6.35 -1.23 15.85
CA ARG A 23 -5.74 0.00 15.37
C ARG A 23 -5.98 -0.02 13.88
N ARG A 24 -6.85 0.86 13.38
CA ARG A 24 -6.89 1.16 11.95
C ARG A 24 -5.45 1.46 11.57
N ALA A 25 -4.84 0.59 10.77
CA ALA A 25 -3.59 0.93 10.12
C ALA A 25 -3.93 2.18 9.31
N GLN A 26 -3.44 3.33 9.79
CA GLN A 26 -3.44 4.57 9.02
C GLN A 26 -2.76 4.18 7.70
N PRO A 27 -3.48 4.21 6.57
CA PRO A 27 -2.84 3.86 5.33
C PRO A 27 -1.82 5.00 5.02
N CYS A 28 -0.87 4.76 4.12
CA CYS A 28 0.29 5.61 3.83
C CYS A 28 -0.01 6.99 3.21
N TRP A 29 -1.10 7.64 3.60
CA TRP A 29 -1.75 8.77 2.91
C TRP A 29 -1.69 10.17 3.56
N PRO A 30 -1.10 10.46 4.75
CA PRO A 30 -1.18 11.81 5.32
C PRO A 30 0.02 12.72 4.97
N GLN A 31 0.81 12.42 3.94
CA GLN A 31 2.00 13.22 3.59
C GLN A 31 1.65 14.57 2.96
N LEU A 32 0.45 14.72 2.41
CA LEU A 32 0.00 15.93 1.73
C LEU A 32 -1.23 16.53 2.40
N ASP A 33 -1.11 17.76 2.85
CA ASP A 33 -2.26 18.62 3.15
C ASP A 33 -2.77 19.23 1.83
N GLN A 34 -3.94 18.77 1.39
CA GLN A 34 -4.51 19.15 0.10
C GLN A 34 -5.02 20.60 0.08
N GLU A 35 -5.53 21.10 1.21
CA GLU A 35 -6.03 22.48 1.32
C GLU A 35 -4.86 23.47 1.32
N ALA A 36 -3.80 23.16 2.08
CA ALA A 36 -2.59 23.97 2.11
C ALA A 36 -1.91 24.03 0.72
N LEU A 37 -1.96 22.92 -0.05
CA LEU A 37 -1.46 22.90 -1.42
C LEU A 37 -2.23 23.87 -2.32
N VAL A 38 -3.57 23.84 -2.29
CA VAL A 38 -4.40 24.76 -3.08
C VAL A 38 -4.09 26.21 -2.71
N ALA A 39 -4.07 26.54 -1.42
CA ALA A 39 -3.75 27.89 -0.96
C ALA A 39 -2.36 28.37 -1.41
N ALA A 40 -1.37 27.48 -1.42
CA ALA A 40 -0.02 27.80 -1.89
C ALA A 40 0.05 28.03 -3.41
N LEU A 41 -0.77 27.31 -4.20
CA LEU A 41 -0.88 27.50 -5.65
C LEU A 41 -1.63 28.78 -6.00
N ASP A 42 -2.70 29.08 -5.28
CA ASP A 42 -3.53 30.28 -5.47
C ASP A 42 -2.77 31.56 -5.10
N SER A 43 -2.03 31.54 -3.99
CA SER A 43 -1.15 32.65 -3.59
C SER A 43 0.06 32.86 -4.51
N GLY A 44 0.30 31.95 -5.46
CA GLY A 44 1.46 31.98 -6.35
C GLY A 44 2.78 31.59 -5.68
N ARG A 45 2.75 31.13 -4.42
CA ARG A 45 3.92 30.58 -3.73
C ARG A 45 4.45 29.32 -4.42
N LEU A 46 3.54 28.52 -5.00
CA LEU A 46 3.85 27.41 -5.89
C LEU A 46 3.38 27.71 -7.31
N SER A 47 4.19 27.33 -8.29
CA SER A 47 3.89 27.53 -9.72
C SER A 47 2.95 26.46 -10.28
N ALA A 48 3.13 25.20 -9.87
CA ALA A 48 2.31 24.05 -10.24
C ALA A 48 2.52 22.86 -9.29
N ALA A 49 1.65 21.85 -9.38
CA ALA A 49 1.79 20.57 -8.70
C ALA A 49 1.42 19.41 -9.62
N MET A 50 2.20 18.32 -9.56
CA MET A 50 1.87 17.05 -10.20
C MET A 50 1.61 16.01 -9.10
N ILE A 51 0.40 15.46 -9.08
CA ILE A 51 -0.10 14.59 -8.01
C ILE A 51 -0.50 13.25 -8.63
N ASP A 52 0.05 12.15 -8.10
CA ASP A 52 -0.29 10.79 -8.57
C ASP A 52 -1.17 10.02 -7.56
N VAL A 53 -1.13 10.43 -6.29
CA VAL A 53 -1.68 9.67 -5.16
C VAL A 53 -2.54 10.64 -4.35
N THR A 54 -3.81 10.29 -4.09
CA THR A 54 -4.78 11.13 -3.37
C THR A 54 -5.52 10.38 -2.28
N ASP A 55 -5.94 11.07 -1.22
CA ASP A 55 -6.81 10.51 -0.19
C ASP A 55 -8.12 11.31 -0.12
N PRO A 56 -9.30 10.69 -0.32
CA PRO A 56 -9.50 9.28 -0.66
C PRO A 56 -9.13 8.94 -2.11
N GLU A 57 -8.96 7.65 -2.39
CA GLU A 57 -8.78 7.09 -3.73
C GLU A 57 -9.95 6.15 -4.11
N PRO A 58 -10.64 6.35 -5.25
CA PRO A 58 -10.45 7.43 -6.23
C PRO A 58 -10.92 8.78 -5.67
N LEU A 59 -10.30 9.87 -6.14
CA LEU A 59 -10.62 11.21 -5.69
C LEU A 59 -12.09 11.56 -6.02
N PRO A 60 -12.88 12.10 -5.06
CA PRO A 60 -14.30 12.37 -5.27
C PRO A 60 -14.55 13.33 -6.44
N SER A 61 -15.65 13.12 -7.16
CA SER A 61 -16.08 14.06 -8.20
C SER A 61 -16.39 15.43 -7.59
N GLY A 62 -15.80 16.49 -8.16
CA GLY A 62 -15.93 17.86 -7.65
C GLY A 62 -14.79 18.33 -6.74
N HIS A 63 -13.80 17.49 -6.45
CA HIS A 63 -12.60 17.92 -5.72
C HIS A 63 -11.81 19.00 -6.50
N PRO A 64 -11.27 20.06 -5.84
CA PRO A 64 -10.56 21.16 -6.50
C PRO A 64 -9.39 20.72 -7.39
N PHE A 65 -8.72 19.62 -7.05
CA PHE A 65 -7.61 19.10 -7.87
C PHE A 65 -8.01 18.75 -9.30
N TRP A 66 -9.29 18.41 -9.55
CA TRP A 66 -9.77 18.11 -10.90
C TRP A 66 -9.83 19.34 -11.81
N SER A 67 -10.08 20.53 -11.25
CA SER A 67 -10.33 21.75 -12.02
C SER A 67 -9.26 22.83 -11.84
N HIS A 68 -8.37 22.69 -10.86
CA HIS A 68 -7.35 23.70 -10.60
C HIS A 68 -6.34 23.77 -11.77
N PRO A 69 -6.14 24.95 -12.42
CA PRO A 69 -5.36 25.07 -13.64
C PRO A 69 -3.85 24.83 -13.49
N LYS A 70 -3.36 24.68 -12.25
CA LYS A 70 -1.95 24.48 -11.90
C LYS A 70 -1.68 23.07 -11.36
N ILE A 71 -2.68 22.19 -11.41
CA ILE A 71 -2.58 20.82 -10.92
C ILE A 71 -2.68 19.86 -12.11
N ILE A 72 -1.73 18.92 -12.18
CA ILE A 72 -1.76 17.78 -13.09
C ILE A 72 -1.97 16.54 -12.23
N LEU A 73 -3.07 15.83 -12.45
CA LEU A 73 -3.41 14.62 -11.71
C LEU A 73 -3.19 13.37 -12.57
N THR A 74 -2.48 12.38 -12.04
CA THR A 74 -2.36 11.04 -12.62
C THR A 74 -3.00 10.01 -11.67
N PRO A 75 -3.71 8.98 -12.17
CA PRO A 75 -4.50 8.08 -11.33
C PRO A 75 -3.66 6.92 -10.76
N HIS A 76 -2.67 7.24 -9.91
CA HIS A 76 -1.81 6.26 -9.23
C HIS A 76 -1.07 5.32 -10.19
N VAL A 77 -0.46 5.91 -11.20
CA VAL A 77 0.24 5.21 -12.30
C VAL A 77 1.70 5.65 -12.47
N ALA A 78 2.25 6.47 -11.56
CA ALA A 78 3.64 6.90 -11.66
C ALA A 78 4.62 5.71 -11.59
N SER A 79 4.25 4.63 -10.90
CA SER A 79 5.03 3.40 -10.87
C SER A 79 4.13 2.16 -10.84
N VAL A 80 4.06 1.47 -11.97
CA VAL A 80 3.34 0.20 -12.07
C VAL A 80 4.32 -0.95 -11.88
N THR A 81 4.00 -1.85 -10.95
CA THR A 81 4.79 -3.07 -10.73
C THR A 81 4.71 -3.96 -11.96
N GLN A 82 5.86 -4.26 -12.56
CA GLN A 82 5.96 -5.15 -13.72
C GLN A 82 5.88 -6.62 -13.28
N PRO A 83 4.85 -7.39 -13.70
CA PRO A 83 4.63 -8.74 -13.17
C PRO A 83 5.81 -9.70 -13.39
N ALA A 84 6.48 -9.62 -14.54
CA ALA A 84 7.57 -10.52 -14.88
C ALA A 84 8.80 -10.31 -13.97
N THR A 85 9.18 -9.06 -13.69
CA THR A 85 10.32 -8.77 -12.81
C THR A 85 9.97 -9.00 -11.34
N ALA A 86 8.74 -8.66 -10.93
CA ALA A 86 8.26 -8.95 -9.58
C ALA A 86 8.23 -10.45 -9.28
N ALA A 87 7.73 -11.27 -10.22
CA ALA A 87 7.73 -12.72 -10.07
C ALA A 87 9.15 -13.29 -9.91
N ARG A 88 10.12 -12.78 -10.69
CA ARG A 88 11.54 -13.17 -10.55
C ARG A 88 12.07 -12.82 -9.15
N ALA A 89 11.83 -11.60 -8.68
CA ALA A 89 12.26 -11.16 -7.35
C ALA A 89 11.67 -12.05 -6.23
N VAL A 90 10.39 -12.42 -6.33
CA VAL A 90 9.75 -13.34 -5.38
C VAL A 90 10.39 -14.73 -5.43
N ILE A 91 10.60 -15.28 -6.62
CA ILE A 91 11.23 -16.60 -6.79
C ILE A 91 12.63 -16.62 -6.17
N ASP A 92 13.43 -15.58 -6.40
CA ASP A 92 14.80 -15.53 -5.87
C ASP A 92 14.81 -15.38 -4.35
N ASN A 93 13.89 -14.59 -3.78
CA ASN A 93 13.72 -14.52 -2.32
C ASN A 93 13.26 -15.84 -1.70
N ILE A 94 12.42 -16.62 -2.39
CA ILE A 94 12.05 -17.97 -1.95
C ILE A 94 13.28 -18.90 -1.94
N LYS A 95 14.13 -18.85 -2.97
CA LYS A 95 15.37 -19.65 -3.01
C LYS A 95 16.31 -19.28 -1.86
N ARG A 96 16.51 -17.98 -1.61
CA ARG A 96 17.34 -17.47 -0.51
C ARG A 96 16.84 -17.95 0.84
N HIS A 97 15.54 -17.79 1.09
CA HIS A 97 14.94 -18.23 2.34
C HIS A 97 15.11 -19.74 2.57
N ARG A 98 14.94 -20.57 1.53
CA ARG A 98 15.18 -22.02 1.62
C ARG A 98 16.65 -22.39 1.88
N ALA A 99 17.58 -21.55 1.47
CA ALA A 99 19.00 -21.71 1.73
C ALA A 99 19.43 -21.14 3.11
N GLY A 100 18.49 -20.65 3.93
CA GLY A 100 18.79 -20.01 5.22
C GLY A 100 19.37 -18.61 5.11
N LEU A 101 19.29 -17.99 3.93
CA LEU A 101 19.72 -16.62 3.69
C LEU A 101 18.56 -15.65 3.83
N ASP A 102 18.86 -14.42 4.24
CA ASP A 102 17.86 -13.37 4.33
C ASP A 102 17.32 -12.96 2.95
N PRO A 103 16.00 -12.72 2.81
CA PRO A 103 15.42 -12.10 1.64
C PRO A 103 16.02 -10.72 1.35
N ILE A 104 16.13 -10.38 0.07
CA ILE A 104 16.44 -9.03 -0.38
C ILE A 104 15.19 -8.16 -0.20
N GLY A 105 15.37 -6.96 0.36
CA GLY A 105 14.27 -6.01 0.63
C GLY A 105 13.49 -6.31 1.91
N LEU A 106 14.16 -6.84 2.95
CA LEU A 106 13.53 -7.09 4.24
C LEU A 106 13.08 -5.77 4.90
N VAL A 107 11.81 -5.69 5.28
CA VAL A 107 11.20 -4.51 5.93
C VAL A 107 11.46 -4.52 7.43
N ASP A 108 11.91 -3.39 7.97
CA ASP A 108 12.00 -3.20 9.42
C ASP A 108 10.66 -2.74 9.98
N ARG A 109 9.95 -3.68 10.61
CA ARG A 109 8.61 -3.42 11.16
C ARG A 109 8.60 -2.42 12.32
N SER A 110 9.74 -2.19 12.98
CA SER A 110 9.85 -1.19 14.04
C SER A 110 9.92 0.24 13.49
N ARG A 111 10.49 0.39 12.29
CA ARG A 111 10.58 1.66 11.57
C ARG A 111 9.33 1.95 10.73
N GLY A 112 8.61 0.91 10.33
CA GLY A 112 7.39 1.03 9.53
C GLY A 112 7.63 1.09 8.01
N TYR A 113 8.87 0.86 7.57
CA TYR A 113 9.30 0.76 6.16
C TYR A 113 10.59 -0.06 6.05
#